data_AF-A0A7K2TDQ7-F1
#
_entry.id   AF-A0A7K2TDQ7-F1
#
_cell.length_a   1.000
_cell.length_b   1.000
_cell.length_c   1.000
_cell.angle_alpha   90.00
_cell.angle_beta   90.00
_cell.angle_gamma   90.00
#
_symmetry.space_group_name_H-M   'P 1'
#
loop_
_entity.id
_entity.type
_entity.pdbx_description
1 polymer ?
#
loop_
_entity_poly.entity_id
_entity_poly.type
_entity_poly.pdbx_seq_one_letter_code
_entity_poly.pdbx_strand_id
1 'polypeptide(L)'
;MRRAGVPDHAYDRYTLVAGPVTALYVAHGRGAVTGTAPADRYGTPEEFEEAHLRRTGHSPLRTARPLPGVAGALRTGRDRMLRYDYGALPPERWRVLEAVRGIPRGQVRPLGWLGREAGLPGASAAELLAAVRANPAPVLIPVHRLGGPDGRPLACGLPPELVDRLRAHEGVDEERLDRFSADGTRYLGSDTTRIFCYPTCAHARRITERHRVPFASVDAARAAGYRECLSCRPVAA
;
A
#
# COMPACT_ATOMS: atom_id res chain seq x y z
N MET A 1 8.08 24.46 -23.04
CA MET A 1 7.19 24.38 -24.21
C MET A 1 5.74 24.31 -23.74
N ARG A 2 5.00 25.42 -23.83
CA ARG A 2 3.53 25.39 -23.91
C ARG A 2 3.22 24.91 -25.33
N ARG A 3 2.68 23.70 -25.53
CA ARG A 3 2.06 23.38 -26.82
C ARG A 3 0.81 24.25 -26.90
N ALA A 4 0.85 25.27 -27.75
CA ALA A 4 -0.24 26.22 -27.91
C ALA A 4 -1.53 25.47 -28.30
N GLY A 5 -2.61 25.66 -27.55
CA GLY A 5 -3.96 25.26 -27.93
C GLY A 5 -4.62 24.15 -27.11
N VAL A 6 -3.88 23.38 -26.31
CA VAL A 6 -4.51 22.37 -25.41
C VAL A 6 -4.69 22.99 -24.03
N PRO A 7 -5.93 23.10 -23.51
CA PRO A 7 -6.14 23.61 -22.17
C PRO A 7 -5.39 22.76 -21.12
N ASP A 8 -4.84 23.39 -20.08
CA ASP A 8 -4.13 22.71 -18.97
C ASP A 8 -4.99 21.69 -18.21
N HIS A 9 -6.29 21.61 -18.50
CA HIS A 9 -7.20 20.59 -17.96
C HIS A 9 -7.33 19.33 -18.83
N ALA A 10 -6.70 19.28 -20.01
CA ALA A 10 -6.84 18.19 -20.97
C ALA A 10 -5.60 17.27 -21.06
N TYR A 11 -4.55 17.56 -20.28
CA TYR A 11 -3.33 16.76 -20.29
C TYR A 11 -2.69 16.64 -18.90
N ASP A 12 -2.01 15.54 -18.68
CA ASP A 12 -1.14 15.32 -17.52
C ASP A 12 0.33 15.47 -17.93
N ARG A 13 1.23 15.57 -16.96
CA ARG A 13 2.67 15.48 -17.19
C ARG A 13 3.20 14.22 -16.56
N TYR A 14 4.21 13.59 -17.15
CA TYR A 14 4.84 12.43 -16.53
C TYR A 14 6.36 12.45 -16.61
N THR A 15 6.99 11.77 -15.66
CA THR A 15 8.44 11.57 -15.58
C THR A 15 8.73 10.13 -15.16
N LEU A 16 9.83 9.57 -15.66
CA LEU A 16 10.40 8.34 -15.12
C LEU A 16 11.27 8.67 -13.92
N VAL A 17 10.90 8.21 -12.73
CA VAL A 17 11.60 8.50 -11.47
C VAL A 17 12.34 7.25 -11.01
N ALA A 18 13.65 7.35 -10.83
CA ALA A 18 14.43 6.26 -10.26
C ALA A 18 14.06 6.06 -8.78
N GLY A 19 13.55 4.87 -8.46
CA GLY A 19 13.32 4.42 -7.08
C GLY A 19 14.39 3.42 -6.63
N PRO A 20 14.47 3.12 -5.33
CA PRO A 20 15.44 2.16 -4.79
C PRO A 20 15.17 0.71 -5.20
N VAL A 21 13.94 0.38 -5.59
CA VAL A 21 13.53 -0.97 -6.00
C VAL A 21 13.21 -1.02 -7.48
N THR A 22 12.40 -0.08 -7.97
CA THR A 22 12.06 -0.01 -9.40
C THR A 22 12.04 1.44 -9.83
N ALA A 23 12.34 1.69 -11.11
CA ALA A 23 12.02 2.97 -11.73
C ALA A 23 10.50 3.04 -11.93
N LEU A 24 9.92 4.21 -11.69
CA LEU A 24 8.47 4.39 -11.69
C LEU A 24 8.10 5.49 -12.66
N TYR A 25 7.25 5.19 -13.65
CA TYR A 25 6.53 6.22 -14.38
C TYR A 25 5.57 6.90 -13.40
N VAL A 26 5.62 8.23 -13.34
CA VAL A 26 4.75 9.02 -12.46
C VAL A 26 4.12 10.13 -13.27
N ALA A 27 2.83 9.98 -13.53
CA ALA A 27 1.97 11.00 -14.12
C ALA A 27 1.32 11.87 -13.04
N HIS A 28 1.18 13.15 -13.34
CA HIS A 28 0.60 14.13 -12.45
C HIS A 28 -0.09 15.28 -13.22
N GLY A 29 -1.18 15.77 -12.64
CA GLY A 29 -1.96 16.89 -13.13
C GLY A 29 -2.39 17.76 -11.95
N ARG A 30 -2.42 19.09 -12.12
CA ARG A 30 -2.84 20.05 -11.06
C ARG A 30 -2.15 19.86 -9.70
N GLY A 31 -0.93 19.32 -9.71
CA GLY A 31 -0.12 19.03 -8.52
C GLY A 31 -0.59 17.83 -7.69
N ALA A 32 -1.32 16.89 -8.29
CA ALA A 32 -1.65 15.58 -7.73
C ALA A 32 -1.11 14.47 -8.64
N VAL A 33 -0.70 13.34 -8.06
CA VAL A 33 -0.36 12.12 -8.78
C VAL A 33 -1.63 11.56 -9.39
N THR A 34 -1.66 11.44 -10.72
CA THR A 34 -2.83 10.92 -11.47
C THR A 34 -2.62 9.49 -11.94
N GLY A 35 -1.37 9.01 -11.96
CA GLY A 35 -1.04 7.64 -12.35
C GLY A 35 0.40 7.25 -12.02
N THR A 36 0.63 6.00 -11.66
CA THR A 36 1.99 5.43 -11.63
C THR A 36 2.04 4.02 -12.20
N ALA A 37 3.22 3.63 -12.66
CA ALA A 37 3.48 2.24 -13.03
C ALA A 37 4.98 1.91 -12.94
N PRO A 38 5.34 0.69 -12.50
CA PRO A 38 6.70 0.19 -12.62
C PRO A 38 7.18 0.24 -14.07
N ALA A 39 8.40 0.68 -14.30
CA ALA A 39 8.92 0.88 -15.65
C ALA A 39 9.06 -0.44 -16.42
N ASP A 40 9.38 -1.52 -15.72
CA ASP A 40 9.49 -2.89 -16.23
C ASP A 40 8.14 -3.51 -16.64
N ARG A 41 7.02 -2.87 -16.29
CA ARG A 41 5.68 -3.29 -16.74
C ARG A 41 5.46 -3.05 -18.24
N TYR A 42 6.20 -2.12 -18.83
CA TYR A 42 6.01 -1.68 -20.21
C TYR A 42 7.30 -1.86 -21.00
N GLY A 43 7.18 -2.29 -22.25
CA GLY A 43 8.32 -2.38 -23.16
C GLY A 43 8.79 -0.99 -23.62
N THR A 44 7.87 -0.03 -23.69
CA THR A 44 8.11 1.33 -24.17
C THR A 44 7.38 2.38 -23.32
N PRO A 45 7.85 3.65 -23.27
CA PRO A 45 7.10 4.74 -22.66
C PRO A 45 5.71 4.94 -23.26
N GLU A 46 5.55 4.73 -24.56
CA GLU A 46 4.30 4.91 -25.31
C GLU A 46 3.18 3.99 -24.79
N GLU A 47 3.51 2.76 -24.36
CA GLU A 47 2.53 1.85 -23.75
C GLU A 47 2.01 2.37 -22.40
N PHE A 48 2.88 3.01 -21.60
CA PHE A 48 2.45 3.71 -20.39
C PHE A 48 1.54 4.89 -20.75
N GLU A 49 1.92 5.68 -21.76
CA GLU A 49 1.16 6.84 -22.19
C GLU A 49 -0.26 6.45 -22.65
N GLU A 50 -0.36 5.39 -23.45
CA GLU A 50 -1.63 4.86 -23.94
C GLU A 50 -2.48 4.29 -22.81
N ALA A 51 -1.89 3.52 -21.90
CA ALA A 51 -2.60 2.99 -20.73
C ALA A 51 -3.13 4.11 -19.82
N HIS A 52 -2.35 5.17 -19.62
CA HIS A 52 -2.76 6.34 -18.84
C HIS A 52 -3.88 7.11 -19.53
N LEU A 53 -3.78 7.35 -20.84
CA LEU A 53 -4.83 7.99 -21.64
C LEU A 53 -6.14 7.21 -21.58
N ARG A 54 -6.10 5.89 -21.80
CA ARG A 54 -7.30 5.04 -21.72
C ARG A 54 -7.99 5.11 -20.36
N ARG A 55 -7.21 5.21 -19.27
CA ARG A 55 -7.74 5.24 -17.90
C ARG A 55 -8.28 6.60 -17.50
N THR A 56 -7.63 7.68 -17.90
CA THR A 56 -7.89 9.04 -17.39
C THR A 56 -8.60 9.95 -18.39
N GLY A 57 -8.55 9.63 -19.68
CA GLY A 57 -8.94 10.54 -20.75
C GLY A 57 -7.93 11.67 -21.01
N HIS A 58 -6.82 11.74 -20.27
CA HIS A 58 -5.81 12.78 -20.40
C HIS A 58 -4.54 12.23 -21.04
N SER A 59 -4.03 12.93 -22.06
CA SER A 59 -2.73 12.59 -22.64
C SER A 59 -1.61 12.94 -21.65
N PRO A 60 -0.73 11.99 -21.29
CA PRO A 60 0.42 12.31 -20.45
C PRO A 60 1.59 12.84 -21.31
N LEU A 61 2.11 14.00 -20.96
CA LEU A 61 3.23 14.64 -21.66
C LEU A 61 4.53 14.47 -20.87
N ARG A 62 5.56 13.91 -21.50
CA ARG A 62 6.85 13.70 -20.86
C ARG A 62 7.50 15.03 -20.43
N THR A 63 7.98 15.08 -19.19
CA THR A 63 8.73 16.21 -18.63
C THR A 63 9.98 15.74 -17.91
N ALA A 64 11.00 16.60 -17.86
CA ALA A 64 12.30 16.30 -17.24
C ALA A 64 12.26 16.32 -15.70
N ARG A 65 11.37 17.11 -15.09
CA ARG A 65 11.32 17.28 -13.63
C ARG A 65 10.14 16.49 -13.05
N PRO A 66 10.38 15.62 -12.05
CA PRO A 66 9.31 14.89 -11.38
C PRO A 66 8.48 15.82 -10.49
N LEU A 67 7.26 15.38 -10.15
CA LEU A 67 6.46 16.05 -9.12
C LEU A 67 7.25 16.09 -7.79
N PRO A 68 7.38 17.25 -7.13
CA PRO A 68 8.07 17.36 -5.86
C PRO A 68 7.56 16.38 -4.82
N GLY A 69 8.47 15.77 -4.05
CA GLY A 69 8.15 14.80 -3.00
C GLY A 69 8.15 13.34 -3.47
N VAL A 70 7.97 13.05 -4.76
CA VAL A 70 7.90 11.66 -5.28
C VAL A 70 9.16 10.86 -4.98
N ALA A 71 10.35 11.39 -5.29
CA ALA A 71 11.61 10.70 -5.00
C ALA A 71 11.84 10.48 -3.48
N GLY A 72 11.32 11.39 -2.64
CA GLY A 72 11.33 11.21 -1.18
C GLY A 72 10.39 10.10 -0.73
N ALA A 73 9.18 10.05 -1.29
CA ALA A 73 8.18 9.03 -1.02
C ALA A 73 8.67 7.63 -1.40
N LEU A 74 9.28 7.47 -2.58
CA LEU A 74 9.84 6.18 -3.02
C LEU A 74 10.95 5.65 -2.10
N ARG A 75 11.78 6.55 -1.55
CA ARG A 75 12.87 6.14 -0.63
C ARG A 75 12.39 5.86 0.79
N THR A 76 11.47 6.69 1.30
CA THR A 76 11.13 6.70 2.73
C THR A 76 9.81 6.02 3.04
N GLY A 77 8.98 5.74 2.01
CA GLY A 77 7.60 5.30 2.18
C GLY A 77 6.69 6.37 2.79
N ARG A 78 7.13 7.63 2.89
CA ARG A 78 6.37 8.76 3.43
C ARG A 78 5.97 9.71 2.31
N ASP A 79 4.68 9.83 2.08
CA ASP A 79 4.10 10.60 0.97
C ASP A 79 3.20 11.75 1.44
N ARG A 80 3.41 12.26 2.66
CA ARG A 80 2.56 13.29 3.30
C ARG A 80 2.32 14.54 2.45
N MET A 81 3.26 14.88 1.58
CA MET A 81 3.18 16.04 0.68
C MET A 81 2.53 15.72 -0.67
N LEU A 82 2.30 14.45 -0.96
CA LEU A 82 1.68 14.01 -2.21
C LEU A 82 0.16 13.99 -2.06
N ARG A 83 -0.49 14.49 -3.10
CA ARG A 83 -1.92 14.35 -3.33
C ARG A 83 -2.13 13.32 -4.43
N TYR A 84 -3.21 12.57 -4.35
CA TYR A 84 -3.58 11.59 -5.36
C TYR A 84 -4.90 11.97 -5.98
N ASP A 85 -4.98 11.88 -7.29
CA ASP A 85 -6.22 11.96 -8.03
C ASP A 85 -6.70 10.53 -8.29
N TYR A 86 -7.82 10.18 -7.67
CA TYR A 86 -8.46 8.88 -7.83
C TYR A 86 -9.35 8.80 -9.08
N GLY A 87 -9.46 9.89 -9.85
CA GLY A 87 -10.29 9.98 -11.05
C GLY A 87 -11.76 9.72 -10.74
N ALA A 88 -12.42 8.95 -11.61
CA ALA A 88 -13.83 8.58 -11.47
C ALA A 88 -14.08 7.39 -10.51
N LEU A 89 -13.10 7.02 -9.67
CA LEU A 89 -13.31 5.96 -8.70
C LEU A 89 -14.40 6.37 -7.69
N PRO A 90 -15.38 5.50 -7.43
CA PRO A 90 -16.45 5.82 -6.51
C PRO A 90 -15.93 5.90 -5.06
N PRO A 91 -16.66 6.61 -4.16
CA PRO A 91 -16.17 6.95 -2.84
C PRO A 91 -15.65 5.80 -1.99
N GLU A 92 -16.34 4.67 -2.03
CA GLU A 92 -15.98 3.45 -1.34
C GLU A 92 -14.62 2.91 -1.80
N ARG A 93 -14.28 3.00 -3.09
CA ARG A 93 -13.02 2.46 -3.62
C ARG A 93 -11.82 3.33 -3.26
N TRP A 94 -11.95 4.65 -3.34
CA TRP A 94 -10.82 5.51 -2.94
C TRP A 94 -10.58 5.46 -1.43
N ARG A 95 -11.62 5.27 -0.58
CA ARG A 95 -11.43 5.02 0.86
C ARG A 95 -10.61 3.77 1.15
N VAL A 96 -10.83 2.69 0.39
CA VAL A 96 -9.98 1.48 0.49
C VAL A 96 -8.53 1.81 0.14
N LEU A 97 -8.28 2.61 -0.89
CA LEU A 97 -6.93 3.00 -1.28
C LEU A 97 -6.26 3.93 -0.26
N GLU A 98 -7.01 4.83 0.38
CA GLU A 98 -6.51 5.65 1.50
C GLU A 98 -6.20 4.79 2.74
N ALA A 99 -7.01 3.76 3.03
CA ALA A 99 -6.71 2.79 4.08
C ALA A 99 -5.40 2.02 3.79
N VAL A 100 -5.16 1.61 2.53
CA VAL A 100 -3.90 1.01 2.09
C VAL A 100 -2.73 1.98 2.25
N ARG A 101 -2.91 3.23 1.82
CA ARG A 101 -1.91 4.32 1.95
C ARG A 101 -1.51 4.55 3.41
N GLY A 102 -2.44 4.37 4.34
CA GLY A 102 -2.20 4.47 5.77
C GLY A 102 -1.33 3.35 6.37
N ILE A 103 -1.11 2.23 5.67
CA ILE A 103 -0.29 1.13 6.20
C ILE A 103 1.18 1.57 6.24
N PRO A 104 1.86 1.63 7.41
CA PRO A 104 3.22 2.15 7.48
C PRO A 104 4.25 1.25 6.79
N ARG A 105 5.37 1.84 6.36
CA ARG A 105 6.53 1.14 5.81
C ARG A 105 6.97 -0.03 6.70
N GLY A 106 7.21 -1.18 6.09
CA GLY A 106 7.66 -2.40 6.79
C GLY A 106 6.57 -3.03 7.66
N GLN A 107 5.30 -2.69 7.42
CA GLN A 107 4.14 -3.33 8.02
C GLN A 107 3.26 -3.93 6.94
N VAL A 108 2.62 -5.05 7.28
CA VAL A 108 1.65 -5.77 6.45
C VAL A 108 0.31 -5.82 7.18
N ARG A 109 -0.79 -5.70 6.43
CA ARG A 109 -2.15 -5.88 6.97
C ARG A 109 -2.93 -6.92 6.17
N PRO A 110 -3.76 -7.73 6.85
CA PRO A 110 -4.61 -8.67 6.15
C PRO A 110 -5.70 -7.94 5.37
N LEU A 111 -6.19 -8.51 4.26
CA LEU A 111 -7.31 -7.93 3.50
C LEU A 111 -8.53 -7.62 4.38
N GLY A 112 -8.87 -8.50 5.32
CA GLY A 112 -10.00 -8.30 6.24
C GLY A 112 -9.86 -7.10 7.20
N TRP A 113 -8.64 -6.55 7.35
CA TRP A 113 -8.42 -5.29 8.06
C TRP A 113 -8.89 -4.09 7.24
N LEU A 114 -8.78 -4.14 5.90
CA LEU A 114 -9.12 -3.03 5.03
C LEU A 114 -10.61 -2.67 5.06
N GLY A 115 -11.50 -3.66 5.07
CA GLY A 115 -12.95 -3.40 5.08
C GLY A 115 -13.35 -2.50 6.24
N ARG A 116 -12.87 -2.82 7.45
CA ARG A 116 -13.15 -2.01 8.65
C ARG A 116 -12.45 -0.66 8.60
N GLU A 117 -11.18 -0.63 8.25
CA GLU A 117 -10.41 0.61 8.14
C GLU A 117 -11.01 1.60 7.11
N ALA A 118 -11.59 1.09 6.03
CA ALA A 118 -12.22 1.89 4.99
C ALA A 118 -13.68 2.30 5.32
N GLY A 119 -14.23 1.86 6.45
CA GLY A 119 -15.64 2.08 6.82
C GLY A 119 -16.62 1.24 6.00
N LEU A 120 -16.18 0.08 5.52
CA LEU A 120 -16.91 -0.88 4.67
C LEU A 120 -16.85 -2.30 5.27
N PRO A 121 -17.31 -2.53 6.53
CA PRO A 121 -17.17 -3.82 7.20
C PRO A 121 -17.90 -4.98 6.50
N GLY A 122 -18.93 -4.68 5.70
CA GLY A 122 -19.70 -5.67 4.94
C GLY A 122 -19.17 -5.95 3.53
N ALA A 123 -18.11 -5.27 3.08
CA ALA A 123 -17.56 -5.49 1.75
C ALA A 123 -16.91 -6.88 1.66
N SER A 124 -17.24 -7.61 0.60
CA SER A 124 -16.63 -8.90 0.30
C SER A 124 -15.14 -8.76 -0.03
N ALA A 125 -14.39 -9.84 0.12
CA ALA A 125 -12.99 -9.90 -0.29
C ALA A 125 -12.81 -9.54 -1.78
N ALA A 126 -13.75 -9.94 -2.63
CA ALA A 126 -13.71 -9.66 -4.06
C ALA A 126 -13.85 -8.16 -4.35
N GLU A 127 -14.76 -7.47 -3.66
CA GLU A 127 -14.97 -6.02 -3.79
C GLU A 127 -13.74 -5.23 -3.31
N LEU A 128 -13.19 -5.61 -2.14
CA LEU A 128 -11.97 -4.99 -1.61
C LEU A 128 -10.79 -5.18 -2.57
N LEU A 129 -10.59 -6.38 -3.09
CA LEU A 129 -9.53 -6.65 -4.05
C LEU A 129 -9.75 -5.94 -5.39
N ALA A 130 -10.98 -5.78 -5.84
CA ALA A 130 -11.30 -5.01 -7.04
C ALA A 130 -10.95 -3.53 -6.84
N ALA A 131 -11.26 -2.94 -5.68
CA ALA A 131 -10.87 -1.58 -5.33
C ALA A 131 -9.35 -1.41 -5.31
N VAL A 132 -8.63 -2.33 -4.65
CA VAL A 132 -7.17 -2.35 -4.59
C VAL A 132 -6.53 -2.48 -5.97
N ARG A 133 -7.05 -3.36 -6.85
CA ARG A 133 -6.55 -3.51 -8.23
C ARG A 133 -6.83 -2.30 -9.11
N ALA A 134 -7.82 -1.49 -8.77
CA ALA A 134 -8.12 -0.24 -9.46
C ALA A 134 -7.22 0.93 -9.01
N ASN A 135 -6.22 0.67 -8.16
CA ASN A 135 -5.26 1.66 -7.69
C ASN A 135 -4.58 2.40 -8.87
N PRO A 136 -4.77 3.72 -9.01
CA PRO A 136 -4.15 4.49 -10.08
C PRO A 136 -2.64 4.67 -9.86
N ALA A 137 -2.17 4.56 -8.62
CA ALA A 137 -0.81 4.88 -8.23
C ALA A 137 -0.13 3.74 -7.42
N PRO A 138 0.01 2.52 -7.96
CA PRO A 138 0.72 1.44 -7.28
C PRO A 138 2.16 1.82 -6.92
N VAL A 139 2.73 1.14 -5.92
CA VAL A 139 4.01 1.48 -5.25
C VAL A 139 3.92 2.71 -4.35
N LEU A 140 3.37 3.82 -4.82
CA LEU A 140 3.13 5.02 -4.00
C LEU A 140 1.97 4.81 -3.03
N ILE A 141 0.82 4.33 -3.54
CA ILE A 141 -0.22 3.69 -2.74
C ILE A 141 0.21 2.22 -2.59
N PRO A 142 0.65 1.80 -1.39
CA PRO A 142 1.52 0.65 -1.20
C PRO A 142 0.73 -0.66 -1.11
N VAL A 143 0.10 -1.07 -2.20
CA VAL A 143 -0.71 -2.30 -2.28
C VAL A 143 0.11 -3.58 -1.98
N HIS A 144 1.43 -3.53 -2.13
CA HIS A 144 2.35 -4.59 -1.72
C HIS A 144 2.38 -4.81 -0.20
N ARG A 145 1.85 -3.88 0.61
CA ARG A 145 1.71 -4.04 2.08
C ARG A 145 0.46 -4.82 2.49
N LEU A 146 -0.33 -5.30 1.53
CA LEU A 146 -1.48 -6.18 1.80
C LEU A 146 -1.09 -7.64 1.75
N GLY A 147 -1.66 -8.42 2.65
CA GLY A 147 -1.47 -9.86 2.71
C GLY A 147 -2.70 -10.64 3.14
N GLY A 148 -2.56 -11.95 3.21
CA GLY A 148 -3.53 -12.83 3.87
C GLY A 148 -3.48 -12.71 5.39
N PRO A 149 -4.34 -13.45 6.12
CA PRO A 149 -4.25 -13.59 7.57
C PRO A 149 -2.91 -14.18 8.07
N ASP A 150 -2.16 -14.83 7.19
CA ASP A 150 -0.80 -15.35 7.36
C ASP A 150 0.30 -14.34 7.03
N GLY A 151 -0.05 -13.17 6.50
CA GLY A 151 0.91 -12.18 6.06
C GLY A 151 1.48 -12.44 4.66
N ARG A 152 1.13 -13.56 4.02
CA ARG A 152 1.56 -13.86 2.65
C ARG A 152 1.06 -12.80 1.67
N PRO A 153 1.84 -12.42 0.65
CA PRO A 153 1.43 -11.46 -0.35
C PRO A 153 0.09 -11.81 -1.02
N LEU A 154 -0.70 -10.78 -1.33
CA LEU A 154 -1.90 -10.93 -2.16
C LEU A 154 -1.65 -10.40 -3.59
N ALA A 155 -2.33 -11.00 -4.56
CA ALA A 155 -2.32 -10.56 -5.96
C ALA A 155 -3.10 -9.24 -6.13
N CYS A 156 -2.41 -8.13 -5.88
CA CYS A 156 -2.98 -6.78 -5.83
C CYS A 156 -2.62 -5.90 -7.04
N GLY A 157 -2.34 -6.50 -8.20
CA GLY A 157 -2.09 -5.78 -9.47
C GLY A 157 -0.63 -5.39 -9.73
N LEU A 158 0.29 -5.81 -8.86
CA LEU A 158 1.74 -5.77 -9.06
C LEU A 158 2.26 -7.19 -9.34
N PRO A 159 3.33 -7.34 -10.16
CA PRO A 159 4.03 -8.62 -10.33
C PRO A 159 4.53 -9.16 -8.98
N PRO A 160 4.42 -10.47 -8.71
CA PRO A 160 4.85 -11.07 -7.43
C PRO A 160 6.31 -10.74 -7.08
N GLU A 161 7.23 -10.82 -8.05
CA GLU A 161 8.65 -10.58 -7.84
C GLU A 161 8.93 -9.13 -7.43
N LEU A 162 8.13 -8.19 -7.93
CA LEU A 162 8.22 -6.80 -7.52
C LEU A 162 7.65 -6.60 -6.11
N VAL A 163 6.57 -7.29 -5.76
CA VAL A 163 6.02 -7.26 -4.40
C VAL A 163 7.06 -7.73 -3.38
N ASP A 164 7.72 -8.85 -3.65
CA ASP A 164 8.76 -9.42 -2.78
C ASP A 164 9.93 -8.44 -2.61
N ARG A 165 10.43 -7.87 -3.70
CA ARG A 165 11.52 -6.88 -3.67
C ARG A 165 11.13 -5.60 -2.92
N LEU A 166 9.89 -5.12 -3.07
CA LEU A 166 9.39 -3.97 -2.34
C LEU A 166 9.28 -4.25 -0.85
N ARG A 167 8.71 -5.40 -0.46
CA ARG A 167 8.59 -5.82 0.94
C ARG A 167 9.96 -6.03 1.59
N ALA A 168 10.88 -6.69 0.91
CA ALA A 168 12.25 -6.88 1.36
C ALA A 168 12.96 -5.54 1.58
N HIS A 169 12.86 -4.60 0.62
CA HIS A 169 13.41 -3.25 0.77
C HIS A 169 12.82 -2.51 1.97
N GLU A 170 11.53 -2.71 2.25
CA GLU A 170 10.87 -2.13 3.41
C GLU A 170 11.23 -2.76 4.76
N GLY A 171 11.96 -3.88 4.74
CA GLY A 171 12.35 -4.64 5.93
C GLY A 171 11.20 -5.45 6.52
N VAL A 172 10.31 -5.97 5.67
CA VAL A 172 9.35 -7.02 6.05
C VAL A 172 10.12 -8.32 6.13
N ASP A 173 10.13 -8.93 7.32
CA ASP A 173 10.77 -10.22 7.59
C ASP A 173 9.78 -11.35 7.26
N GLU A 174 9.81 -11.82 6.02
CA GLU A 174 8.86 -12.83 5.52
C GLU A 174 9.07 -14.19 6.16
N GLU A 175 10.33 -14.63 6.35
CA GLU A 175 10.65 -15.88 7.03
C GLU A 175 10.07 -15.93 8.44
N ARG A 176 10.15 -14.82 9.17
CA ARG A 176 9.55 -14.70 10.49
C ARG A 176 8.02 -14.73 10.45
N LEU A 177 7.38 -14.14 9.43
CA LEU A 177 5.93 -14.24 9.25
C LEU A 177 5.51 -15.67 8.96
N ASP A 178 6.25 -16.37 8.11
CA ASP A 178 6.00 -17.77 7.80
C ASP A 178 6.12 -18.66 9.04
N ARG A 179 7.14 -18.45 9.89
CA ARG A 179 7.24 -19.14 11.19
C ARG A 179 6.01 -18.91 12.05
N PHE A 180 5.60 -17.65 12.24
CA PHE A 180 4.40 -17.37 13.04
C PHE A 180 3.16 -18.02 12.44
N SER A 181 2.99 -17.98 11.12
CA SER A 181 1.84 -18.61 10.48
C SER A 181 1.86 -20.13 10.62
N ALA A 182 3.03 -20.77 10.50
CA ALA A 182 3.19 -22.21 10.71
C ALA A 182 2.84 -22.62 12.14
N ASP A 183 3.20 -21.81 13.13
CA ASP A 183 2.87 -22.00 14.54
C ASP A 183 1.42 -21.60 14.90
N GLY A 184 0.60 -21.25 13.90
CA GLY A 184 -0.77 -20.78 14.10
C GLY A 184 -0.89 -19.39 14.74
N THR A 185 0.22 -18.68 14.91
CA THR A 185 0.29 -17.35 15.51
C THR A 185 -0.16 -16.28 14.51
N ARG A 186 -1.21 -15.53 14.86
CA ARG A 186 -1.76 -14.43 14.05
C ARG A 186 -1.52 -13.06 14.69
N TYR A 187 -1.33 -13.04 16.00
CA TYR A 187 -1.10 -11.82 16.78
C TYR A 187 0.02 -12.05 17.79
N LEU A 188 0.71 -10.95 18.15
CA LEU A 188 1.75 -10.94 19.17
C LEU A 188 1.37 -9.99 20.29
N GLY A 189 1.36 -10.49 21.52
CA GLY A 189 1.23 -9.72 22.74
C GLY A 189 2.57 -9.43 23.41
N SER A 190 2.61 -8.36 24.20
CA SER A 190 3.63 -8.18 25.23
C SER A 190 3.04 -8.41 26.61
N ASP A 191 3.61 -9.32 27.39
CA ASP A 191 3.21 -9.59 28.77
C ASP A 191 3.44 -8.40 29.71
N THR A 192 4.43 -7.54 29.41
CA THR A 192 4.70 -6.30 30.15
C THR A 192 3.63 -5.23 29.98
N THR A 193 3.13 -5.01 28.75
CA THR A 193 2.14 -3.96 28.47
C THR A 193 0.71 -4.49 28.37
N ARG A 194 0.52 -5.81 28.29
CA ARG A 194 -0.76 -6.48 28.01
C ARG A 194 -1.47 -5.94 26.75
N ILE A 195 -0.69 -5.64 25.71
CA ILE A 195 -1.20 -5.18 24.41
C ILE A 195 -0.87 -6.22 23.34
N PHE A 196 -1.84 -6.58 22.50
CA PHE A 196 -1.61 -7.44 21.33
C PHE A 196 -1.69 -6.68 20.00
N CYS A 197 -0.90 -7.12 19.03
CA CYS A 197 -0.65 -6.45 17.76
C CYS A 197 -0.61 -7.45 16.58
N TYR A 198 -0.68 -6.95 15.36
CA TYR A 198 -0.19 -7.72 14.19
C TYR A 198 1.33 -7.92 14.28
N PRO A 199 1.88 -9.04 13.75
CA PRO A 199 3.31 -9.36 13.89
C PRO A 199 4.27 -8.31 13.33
N THR A 200 3.87 -7.62 12.26
CA THR A 200 4.68 -6.57 11.61
C THR A 200 4.50 -5.18 12.23
N CYS A 201 3.62 -5.02 13.24
CA CYS A 201 3.41 -3.73 13.90
C CYS A 201 4.74 -3.20 14.49
N ALA A 202 4.97 -1.89 14.40
CA ALA A 202 6.15 -1.24 14.99
C ALA A 202 6.29 -1.47 16.50
N HIS A 203 5.19 -1.70 17.23
CA HIS A 203 5.22 -2.10 18.64
C HIS A 203 5.60 -3.58 18.79
N ALA A 204 4.95 -4.47 18.02
CA ALA A 204 5.24 -5.91 18.02
C ALA A 204 6.70 -6.24 17.70
N ARG A 205 7.26 -5.56 16.70
CA ARG A 205 8.66 -5.73 16.26
C ARG A 205 9.70 -5.39 17.33
N ARG A 206 9.32 -4.59 18.34
CA ARG A 206 10.19 -4.21 19.46
C ARG A 206 10.02 -5.10 20.69
N ILE A 207 9.08 -6.05 20.68
CA ILE A 207 8.89 -6.99 21.78
C ILE A 207 10.05 -8.00 21.76
N THR A 208 10.85 -7.96 22.83
CA THR A 208 11.89 -8.97 23.08
C THR A 208 11.27 -10.35 23.19
N GLU A 209 11.98 -11.39 22.74
CA GLU A 209 11.47 -12.76 22.73
C GLU A 209 10.91 -13.23 24.07
N ARG A 210 11.61 -12.95 25.18
CA ARG A 210 11.18 -13.28 26.55
C ARG A 210 9.81 -12.73 26.96
N HIS A 211 9.37 -11.63 26.35
CA HIS A 211 8.16 -10.89 26.71
C HIS A 211 7.06 -11.07 25.65
N ARG A 212 7.31 -11.90 24.63
CA ARG A 212 6.41 -12.09 23.49
C ARG A 212 5.46 -13.23 23.75
N VAL A 213 4.16 -12.96 23.66
CA VAL A 213 3.11 -13.96 23.81
C VAL A 213 2.37 -14.13 22.48
N PRO A 214 2.45 -15.29 21.82
CA PRO A 214 1.72 -15.54 20.58
C PRO A 214 0.23 -15.78 20.83
N PHE A 215 -0.62 -15.34 19.91
CA PHE A 215 -2.05 -15.62 19.92
C PHE A 215 -2.54 -16.01 18.53
N ALA A 216 -3.41 -17.03 18.47
CA ALA A 216 -4.05 -17.48 17.23
C ALA A 216 -5.26 -16.62 16.81
N SER A 217 -5.93 -15.98 17.77
CA SER A 217 -7.12 -15.16 17.51
C SER A 217 -7.21 -13.95 18.45
N VAL A 218 -8.07 -13.01 18.08
CA VAL A 218 -8.42 -11.85 18.92
C VAL A 218 -9.06 -12.32 20.24
N ASP A 219 -9.96 -13.31 20.17
CA ASP A 219 -10.67 -13.80 21.34
C ASP A 219 -9.72 -14.49 22.34
N ALA A 220 -8.73 -15.24 21.84
CA ALA A 220 -7.70 -15.82 22.70
C ALA A 220 -6.87 -14.74 23.43
N ALA A 221 -6.50 -13.67 22.73
CA ALA A 221 -5.78 -12.54 23.33
C ALA A 221 -6.64 -11.82 24.40
N ARG A 222 -7.92 -11.59 24.11
CA ARG A 222 -8.87 -10.94 25.04
C ARG A 222 -9.13 -11.80 26.28
N ALA A 223 -9.35 -13.11 26.10
CA ALA A 223 -9.52 -14.04 27.21
C ALA A 223 -8.28 -14.10 28.12
N ALA A 224 -7.08 -13.91 27.54
CA ALA A 224 -5.83 -13.79 28.29
C ALA A 224 -5.61 -12.40 28.94
N GLY A 225 -6.57 -11.48 28.83
CA GLY A 225 -6.53 -10.14 29.42
C GLY A 225 -5.71 -9.12 28.63
N TYR A 226 -5.50 -9.32 27.33
CA TYR A 226 -4.78 -8.37 26.48
C TYR A 226 -5.75 -7.43 25.76
N ARG A 227 -5.38 -6.15 25.70
CA ARG A 227 -6.09 -5.14 24.91
C ARG A 227 -5.49 -4.99 23.51
N GLU A 228 -6.30 -4.59 22.53
CA GLU A 228 -5.82 -4.35 21.18
C GLU A 228 -4.91 -3.11 21.09
N CYS A 229 -3.94 -3.18 20.18
CA CYS A 229 -3.08 -2.04 19.87
C CYS A 229 -3.83 -0.96 19.08
N LEU A 230 -3.80 0.26 19.59
CA LEU A 230 -4.39 1.44 18.94
C LEU A 230 -3.62 1.89 17.68
N SER A 231 -2.36 1.48 17.52
CA SER A 231 -1.57 1.82 16.33
C SER A 231 -1.86 0.89 15.16
N CYS A 232 -1.82 -0.43 15.35
CA CYS A 232 -2.08 -1.38 14.27
C CYS A 232 -3.54 -1.80 14.13
N ARG A 233 -4.39 -1.48 15.12
CA ARG A 233 -5.85 -1.68 15.12
C ARG A 233 -6.24 -3.10 14.65
N PRO A 234 -5.82 -4.16 15.37
CA PRO A 234 -6.06 -5.54 14.95
C PRO A 234 -7.54 -5.94 14.98
N VAL A 235 -8.35 -5.21 15.74
CA VAL A 235 -9.81 -5.40 15.85
C VAL A 235 -10.56 -4.18 15.31
N ALA A 236 -9.94 -3.39 14.41
CA ALA A 236 -10.42 -2.09 13.91
C ALA A 236 -11.95 -1.95 14.04
N ALA A 237 -12.37 -0.94 14.83
CA ALA A 237 -13.75 -0.68 15.26
C ALA A 237 -14.73 -0.49 14.09
#